data_AF-A0A0M9ACP4-F1
#
_entry.id   AF-A0A0M9ACP4-F1
#
_cell.length_a   1.000
_cell.length_b   1.000
_cell.length_c   1.000
_cell.angle_alpha   90.00
_cell.angle_beta   90.00
_cell.angle_gamma   90.00
#
_symmetry.space_group_name_H-M   'P 1'
#
loop_
_entity.id
_entity.type
_entity.pdbx_description
1 polymer ?
#
loop_
_entity_poly.entity_id
_entity_poly.type
_entity_poly.pdbx_seq_one_letter_code
_entity_poly.pdbx_strand_id
1 'polypeptide(L)'
;MTDLPRILIISTEEGKANEIATNIGGEKLSNQDHFEYHLWNIQNKYYKTQVLICVTENPSQDIPVDDIEALIVHHDPQAENADQNLKKWSSLIASLAEADVLLFSCNFITDTTIRNKVIKWCLQNKFELIELNRPDVDASEADSENNKYGIERIIEALHAHMWPNMILKGKSPNVEEQTPDMNEVEEQFENIELNQDSTETLPVENMLDGIMGEENADFGELFSQLRAMKEHAAMLPTNQRRIAAEQLVTAFWKAMGGDPSEMED
;
A
#
# COMPACT_ATOMS: atom_id res chain seq x y z
N MET A 1 25.53 7.10 -5.63
CA MET A 1 24.63 6.10 -5.02
C MET A 1 23.49 6.85 -4.30
N THR A 2 23.01 7.95 -4.88
CA THR A 2 22.41 9.08 -4.13
C THR A 2 21.00 9.43 -4.59
N ASP A 3 20.20 8.46 -5.01
CA ASP A 3 18.80 8.72 -5.40
C ASP A 3 17.92 7.46 -5.35
N LEU A 4 18.25 6.53 -4.45
CA LEU A 4 17.38 5.36 -4.23
C LEU A 4 16.37 5.69 -3.13
N PRO A 5 15.10 5.28 -3.28
CA PRO A 5 14.14 5.37 -2.20
C PRO A 5 14.59 4.49 -1.04
N ARG A 6 14.24 4.92 0.17
CA ARG A 6 14.86 4.40 1.39
C ARG A 6 13.85 3.78 2.33
N ILE A 7 14.28 2.70 2.96
CA ILE A 7 13.63 2.09 4.11
C ILE A 7 14.51 2.41 5.32
N LEU A 8 13.94 3.00 6.36
CA LEU A 8 14.64 3.16 7.63
C LEU A 8 14.15 2.09 8.62
N ILE A 9 15.10 1.33 9.17
CA ILE A 9 14.84 0.36 10.22
C ILE A 9 15.52 0.85 11.49
N ILE A 10 14.71 1.09 12.52
CA ILE A 10 15.20 1.40 13.85
C ILE A 10 14.87 0.27 14.81
N SER A 11 15.74 0.05 15.80
CA SER A 11 15.47 -0.92 16.87
C SER A 11 15.83 -0.37 18.24
N THR A 12 15.04 -0.74 19.25
CA THR A 12 15.43 -0.57 20.65
C THR A 12 16.23 -1.74 21.22
N GLU A 13 16.30 -2.85 20.48
CA GLU A 13 17.07 -4.04 20.79
C GLU A 13 18.31 -4.15 19.90
N GLU A 14 19.45 -4.49 20.50
CA GLU A 14 20.72 -4.61 19.79
C GLU A 14 20.69 -5.77 18.78
N GLY A 15 21.17 -5.52 17.56
CA GLY A 15 21.27 -6.47 16.45
C GLY A 15 19.96 -6.71 15.68
N LYS A 16 18.80 -6.37 16.25
CA LYS A 16 17.49 -6.70 15.65
C LYS A 16 17.20 -5.92 14.39
N ALA A 17 17.64 -4.67 14.28
CA ALA A 17 17.39 -3.89 13.08
C ALA A 17 18.15 -4.50 11.87
N ASN A 18 19.39 -4.97 12.10
CA ASN A 18 20.20 -5.65 11.09
C ASN A 18 19.67 -7.06 10.75
N GLU A 19 19.17 -7.79 11.75
CA GLU A 19 18.52 -9.08 11.54
C GLU A 19 17.32 -8.94 10.61
N ILE A 20 16.45 -7.95 10.86
CA ILE A 20 15.30 -7.65 9.99
C ILE A 20 15.76 -7.29 8.58
N ALA A 21 16.73 -6.36 8.44
CA ALA A 21 17.26 -5.94 7.14
C ALA A 21 17.77 -7.13 6.31
N THR A 22 18.49 -8.05 6.96
CA THR A 22 19.01 -9.26 6.31
C THR A 22 17.87 -10.21 5.93
N ASN A 23 16.92 -10.44 6.84
CA ASN A 23 15.84 -11.39 6.65
C ASN A 23 14.83 -10.97 5.59
N ILE A 24 14.62 -9.66 5.36
CA ILE A 24 13.79 -9.18 4.26
C ILE A 24 14.48 -9.29 2.89
N GLY A 25 15.80 -9.56 2.86
CA GLY A 25 16.58 -9.75 1.63
C GLY A 25 17.58 -8.63 1.33
N GLY A 26 17.89 -7.78 2.32
CA GLY A 26 18.93 -6.76 2.21
C GLY A 26 20.34 -7.38 2.15
N GLU A 27 21.11 -6.95 1.16
CA GLU A 27 22.53 -7.28 1.01
C GLU A 27 23.38 -6.15 1.59
N LYS A 28 24.18 -6.46 2.61
CA LYS A 28 25.05 -5.49 3.27
C LYS A 28 26.01 -4.83 2.29
N LEU A 29 25.99 -3.50 2.23
CA LEU A 29 26.88 -2.70 1.38
C LEU A 29 28.08 -2.16 2.16
N SER A 30 27.82 -1.40 3.22
CA SER A 30 28.84 -0.66 3.95
C SER A 30 28.33 -0.18 5.30
N ASN A 31 29.26 0.09 6.21
CA ASN A 31 28.99 0.76 7.47
C ASN A 31 29.56 2.18 7.35
N GLN A 32 28.72 3.20 7.41
CA GLN A 32 29.10 4.61 7.34
C GLN A 32 28.35 5.39 8.41
N ASP A 33 29.03 6.28 9.11
CA ASP A 33 28.43 7.24 10.04
C ASP A 33 27.49 6.62 11.09
N HIS A 34 27.86 5.45 11.61
CA HIS A 34 27.07 4.64 12.56
C HIS A 34 25.77 4.04 12.02
N PHE A 35 25.50 4.22 10.74
CA PHE A 35 24.48 3.52 9.98
C PHE A 35 25.06 2.28 9.32
N GLU A 36 24.24 1.25 9.23
CA GLU A 36 24.50 0.12 8.36
C GLU A 36 23.56 0.19 7.17
N TYR A 37 24.15 0.16 5.96
CA TYR A 37 23.42 0.25 4.72
C TYR A 37 23.34 -1.12 4.05
N HIS A 38 22.14 -1.50 3.64
CA HIS A 38 21.88 -2.69 2.84
C HIS A 38 21.19 -2.28 1.54
N LEU A 39 21.54 -2.96 0.44
CA LEU A 39 20.84 -2.84 -0.83
C LEU A 39 19.83 -3.96 -0.93
N TRP A 40 18.57 -3.64 -1.21
CA TRP A 40 17.58 -4.67 -1.49
C TRP A 40 17.08 -4.56 -2.93
N ASN A 41 17.33 -5.61 -3.70
CA ASN A 41 16.88 -5.74 -5.08
C ASN A 41 15.51 -6.43 -5.07
N ILE A 42 14.43 -5.64 -5.05
CA ILE A 42 13.07 -6.17 -5.08
C ILE A 42 12.77 -6.66 -6.49
N GLN A 43 12.40 -7.94 -6.62
CA GLN A 43 11.98 -8.53 -7.88
C GLN A 43 10.80 -9.47 -7.63
N ASN A 44 9.58 -8.98 -7.83
CA ASN A 44 8.35 -9.77 -7.70
C ASN A 44 7.74 -10.09 -9.08
N LYS A 45 6.51 -10.62 -9.14
CA LYS A 45 5.84 -10.96 -10.43
C LYS A 45 5.60 -9.72 -11.31
N TYR A 46 5.44 -8.54 -10.72
CA TYR A 46 4.93 -7.34 -11.36
C TYR A 46 6.01 -6.32 -11.70
N TYR A 47 7.06 -6.19 -10.89
CA TYR A 47 8.09 -5.18 -11.10
C TYR A 47 9.48 -5.61 -10.65
N LYS A 48 10.46 -4.75 -10.96
CA LYS A 48 11.80 -4.75 -10.37
C LYS A 48 12.12 -3.37 -9.82
N THR A 49 12.72 -3.29 -8.65
CA THR A 49 13.27 -2.04 -8.14
C THR A 49 14.50 -2.27 -7.27
N GLN A 50 15.21 -1.19 -6.93
CA GLN A 50 16.27 -1.18 -5.95
C GLN A 50 15.93 -0.19 -4.85
N VAL A 51 16.02 -0.62 -3.60
CA VAL A 51 15.77 0.23 -2.43
C VAL A 51 16.97 0.18 -1.49
N LEU A 52 17.25 1.30 -0.83
CA LEU A 52 18.33 1.40 0.15
C LEU A 52 17.75 1.23 1.55
N ILE A 53 18.21 0.23 2.29
CA ILE A 53 17.84 0.04 3.68
C ILE A 53 18.89 0.70 4.55
N CYS A 54 18.45 1.64 5.37
CA CYS A 54 19.25 2.30 6.40
C CYS A 54 18.88 1.69 7.75
N VAL A 55 19.88 1.24 8.50
CA VAL A 55 19.70 0.58 9.79
C VAL A 55 20.39 1.39 10.89
N THR A 56 19.68 1.67 11.98
CA THR A 56 20.26 2.28 13.19
C THR A 56 19.60 1.77 14.46
N GLU A 57 20.40 1.62 15.51
CA GLU A 57 19.94 1.24 16.85
C GLU A 57 20.29 2.33 17.87
N ASN A 58 20.74 3.49 17.38
CA ASN A 58 21.14 4.63 18.19
C ASN A 58 20.24 5.85 17.92
N PRO A 59 19.42 6.28 18.89
CA PRO A 59 18.47 7.38 18.73
C PRO A 59 19.11 8.78 18.68
N SER A 60 20.42 8.91 18.94
CA SER A 60 21.09 10.21 19.13
C SER A 60 21.76 10.80 17.88
N GLN A 61 21.47 10.24 16.71
CA GLN A 61 22.11 10.62 15.45
C GLN A 61 21.19 11.53 14.62
N ASP A 62 21.77 12.46 13.86
CA ASP A 62 21.06 13.19 12.79
C ASP A 62 20.77 12.19 11.67
N ILE A 63 19.71 11.41 11.85
CA ILE A 63 19.30 10.36 10.92
C ILE A 63 18.77 11.04 9.65
N PRO A 64 19.34 10.76 8.47
CA PRO A 64 18.89 11.38 7.24
C PRO A 64 17.47 10.91 6.93
N VAL A 65 16.52 11.85 6.97
CA VAL A 65 15.09 11.58 6.73
C VAL A 65 14.67 11.73 5.27
N ASP A 66 15.57 12.21 4.41
CA ASP A 66 15.30 12.41 3.00
C ASP A 66 15.03 11.08 2.29
N ASP A 67 14.07 11.08 1.36
CA ASP A 67 13.68 9.94 0.51
C ASP A 67 13.31 8.66 1.29
N ILE A 68 12.90 8.79 2.56
CA ILE A 68 12.34 7.67 3.32
C ILE A 68 10.89 7.49 2.93
N GLU A 69 10.58 6.32 2.37
CA GLU A 69 9.20 5.93 2.03
C GLU A 69 8.62 4.92 3.01
N ALA A 70 9.49 4.20 3.72
CA ALA A 70 9.08 3.23 4.72
C ALA A 70 9.89 3.36 6.01
N LEU A 71 9.19 3.33 7.15
CA LEU A 71 9.77 3.26 8.48
C LEU A 71 9.35 1.95 9.16
N ILE A 72 10.34 1.18 9.59
CA ILE A 72 10.16 -0.02 10.40
C ILE A 72 10.74 0.24 11.79
N VAL A 73 9.88 0.15 12.81
CA VAL A 73 10.29 0.29 14.22
C VAL A 73 10.23 -1.08 14.87
N HIS A 74 11.38 -1.63 15.26
CA HIS A 74 11.44 -2.81 16.10
C HIS A 74 11.57 -2.43 17.58
N HIS A 75 10.68 -2.94 18.41
CA HIS A 75 10.67 -2.65 19.83
C HIS A 75 10.23 -3.85 20.66
N ASP A 76 10.87 -4.06 21.82
CA ASP A 76 10.38 -5.00 22.84
C ASP A 76 9.44 -4.27 23.81
N PRO A 77 8.11 -4.44 23.68
CA PRO A 77 7.15 -3.83 24.59
C PRO A 77 7.09 -4.53 25.95
N GLN A 78 7.76 -5.67 26.12
CA GLN A 78 7.79 -6.44 27.36
C GLN A 78 9.07 -6.16 28.19
N ALA A 79 9.99 -5.35 27.67
CA ALA A 79 11.18 -4.91 28.40
C ALA A 79 10.83 -4.01 29.61
N GLU A 80 11.62 -4.08 30.68
CA GLU A 80 11.42 -3.28 31.91
C GLU A 80 11.39 -1.77 31.64
N ASN A 81 12.17 -1.31 30.66
CA ASN A 81 12.26 0.10 30.26
C ASN A 81 11.65 0.38 28.88
N ALA A 82 10.64 -0.40 28.47
CA ALA A 82 10.02 -0.32 27.14
C ALA A 82 9.62 1.11 26.76
N ASP A 83 8.82 1.77 27.61
CA ASP A 83 8.34 3.13 27.37
C ASP A 83 9.49 4.14 27.22
N GLN A 84 10.52 4.07 28.07
CA GLN A 84 11.67 4.97 27.99
C GLN A 84 12.51 4.71 26.73
N ASN A 85 12.64 3.45 26.32
CA ASN A 85 13.39 3.08 25.14
C ASN A 85 12.71 3.58 23.86
N LEU A 86 11.41 3.36 23.71
CA LEU A 86 10.65 3.85 22.55
C LEU A 86 10.59 5.38 22.54
N LYS A 87 10.48 6.02 23.71
CA LYS A 87 10.43 7.48 23.83
C LYS A 87 11.66 8.19 23.27
N LYS A 88 12.84 7.56 23.29
CA LYS A 88 14.06 8.12 22.70
C LYS A 88 13.92 8.34 21.18
N TRP A 89 13.06 7.58 20.52
CA TRP A 89 12.82 7.65 19.07
C TRP A 89 11.61 8.50 18.69
N SER A 90 10.86 9.04 19.64
CA SER A 90 9.59 9.75 19.36
C SER A 90 9.76 10.94 18.41
N SER A 91 10.87 11.67 18.50
CA SER A 91 11.14 12.79 17.58
C SER A 91 11.28 12.33 16.14
N LEU A 92 12.01 11.24 15.92
CA LEU A 92 12.23 10.66 14.60
C LEU A 92 10.95 10.06 14.03
N ILE A 93 10.23 9.28 14.84
CA ILE A 93 8.94 8.69 14.45
C ILE A 93 7.96 9.79 14.05
N ALA A 94 7.89 10.89 14.81
CA ALA A 94 7.04 12.03 14.49
C ALA A 94 7.47 12.73 13.18
N SER A 95 8.77 12.83 12.91
CA SER A 95 9.27 13.43 11.66
C SER A 95 8.96 12.59 10.41
N LEU A 96 8.70 11.29 10.58
CA LEU A 96 8.41 10.34 9.51
C LEU A 96 6.95 9.86 9.50
N ALA A 97 6.05 10.59 10.19
CA ALA A 97 4.64 10.20 10.32
C ALA A 97 3.85 10.22 9.00
N GLU A 98 4.42 10.81 7.94
CA GLU A 98 3.84 10.90 6.60
C GLU A 98 4.55 9.97 5.59
N ALA A 99 5.44 9.08 6.05
CA ALA A 99 5.95 8.02 5.19
C ALA A 99 4.79 7.08 4.77
N ASP A 100 4.87 6.55 3.55
CA ASP A 100 3.79 5.75 2.96
C ASP A 100 3.60 4.40 3.67
N VAL A 101 4.69 3.84 4.21
CA VAL A 101 4.67 2.54 4.89
C VAL A 101 5.23 2.67 6.31
N LEU A 102 4.40 2.39 7.31
CA LEU A 102 4.75 2.44 8.73
C LEU A 102 4.52 1.07 9.39
N LEU A 103 5.60 0.37 9.75
CA LEU A 103 5.54 -0.99 10.32
C LEU A 103 6.14 -1.02 11.73
N PHE A 104 5.38 -1.54 12.69
CA PHE A 104 5.84 -1.74 14.06
C PHE A 104 6.04 -3.23 14.30
N SER A 105 7.29 -3.64 14.51
CA SER A 105 7.66 -5.02 14.74
C SER A 105 7.99 -5.25 16.21
N CYS A 106 7.53 -6.37 16.77
CA CYS A 106 7.95 -6.83 18.09
C CYS A 106 7.93 -8.36 18.15
N ASN A 107 8.56 -8.96 19.15
CA ASN A 107 8.31 -10.37 19.44
C ASN A 107 6.85 -10.59 19.88
N PHE A 108 6.37 -11.83 19.75
CA PHE A 108 5.04 -12.23 20.18
C PHE A 108 4.75 -11.77 21.61
N ILE A 109 3.64 -11.05 21.79
CA ILE A 109 3.29 -10.45 23.07
C ILE A 109 2.43 -11.41 23.87
N THR A 110 2.95 -11.90 24.98
CA THR A 110 2.23 -12.85 25.83
C THR A 110 1.22 -12.18 26.76
N ASP A 111 1.51 -10.96 27.21
CA ASP A 111 0.64 -10.19 28.09
C ASP A 111 -0.43 -9.41 27.31
N THR A 112 -1.71 -9.73 27.56
CA THR A 112 -2.86 -9.09 26.90
C THR A 112 -2.95 -7.57 27.16
N THR A 113 -2.54 -7.12 28.34
CA THR A 113 -2.55 -5.69 28.69
C THR A 113 -1.49 -4.94 27.89
N ILE A 114 -0.28 -5.50 27.77
CA ILE A 114 0.79 -4.95 26.94
C ILE A 114 0.36 -4.96 25.48
N ARG A 115 -0.20 -6.07 24.99
CA ARG A 115 -0.71 -6.20 23.62
C ARG A 115 -1.71 -5.10 23.29
N ASN A 116 -2.69 -4.86 24.16
CA ASN A 116 -3.68 -3.81 23.96
C ASN A 116 -3.07 -2.39 23.94
N LYS A 117 -2.05 -2.13 24.76
CA LYS A 117 -1.31 -0.86 24.73
C LYS A 117 -0.58 -0.67 23.40
N VAL A 118 0.10 -1.71 22.92
CA VAL A 118 0.84 -1.67 21.64
C VAL A 118 -0.10 -1.47 20.47
N ILE A 119 -1.22 -2.22 20.40
CA ILE A 119 -2.24 -2.05 19.36
C ILE A 119 -2.75 -0.61 19.35
N LYS A 120 -3.10 -0.06 20.51
CA LYS A 120 -3.57 1.32 20.62
C LYS A 120 -2.52 2.31 20.14
N TRP A 121 -1.26 2.12 20.53
CA TRP A 121 -0.16 2.98 20.10
C TRP A 121 0.05 2.91 18.59
N CYS A 122 0.03 1.72 18.00
CA CYS A 122 0.18 1.53 16.55
C CYS A 122 -0.92 2.25 15.78
N LEU A 123 -2.19 2.04 16.16
CA LEU A 123 -3.33 2.73 15.54
C LEU A 123 -3.21 4.25 15.63
N GLN A 124 -2.80 4.78 16.77
CA GLN A 124 -2.63 6.22 16.98
C GLN A 124 -1.53 6.83 16.10
N ASN A 125 -0.48 6.05 15.81
CA ASN A 125 0.67 6.49 15.01
C ASN A 125 0.62 5.96 13.57
N LYS A 126 -0.51 5.37 13.15
CA LYS A 126 -0.74 4.78 11.81
C LYS A 126 0.22 3.61 11.45
N PHE A 127 0.77 2.93 12.45
CA PHE A 127 1.62 1.76 12.23
C PHE A 127 0.78 0.48 12.09
N GLU A 128 1.21 -0.40 11.20
CA GLU A 128 0.78 -1.80 11.20
C GLU A 128 1.59 -2.60 12.23
N LEU A 129 0.92 -3.34 13.12
CA LEU A 129 1.58 -4.20 14.10
C LEU A 129 1.93 -5.57 13.50
N ILE A 130 3.20 -5.95 13.58
CA ILE A 130 3.71 -7.24 13.11
C ILE A 130 4.43 -7.95 14.26
N GLU A 131 3.80 -9.01 14.77
CA GLU A 131 4.40 -9.89 15.79
C GLU A 131 5.30 -10.95 15.14
N LEU A 132 6.58 -10.98 15.54
CA LEU A 132 7.56 -12.00 15.18
C LEU A 132 7.46 -13.21 16.14
N ASN A 133 7.97 -14.36 15.71
CA ASN A 133 8.12 -15.55 16.57
C ASN A 133 6.81 -16.04 17.22
N ARG A 134 5.71 -16.04 16.45
CA ARG A 134 4.44 -16.62 16.92
C ARG A 134 4.61 -18.11 17.20
N PRO A 135 4.07 -18.64 18.31
CA PRO A 135 4.08 -20.07 18.58
C PRO A 135 3.32 -20.86 17.51
N ASP A 136 3.87 -22.00 17.06
CA ASP A 136 3.24 -22.90 16.07
C ASP A 136 1.90 -23.49 16.50
N VAL A 137 1.46 -23.27 17.75
CA VAL A 137 0.21 -23.79 18.30
C VAL A 137 -1.04 -23.12 17.72
N ASP A 138 -0.88 -21.94 17.12
CA ASP A 138 -1.97 -21.24 16.41
C ASP A 138 -2.11 -21.70 14.94
N ALA A 139 -1.33 -22.69 14.47
CA ALA A 139 -1.50 -23.28 13.15
C ALA A 139 -2.81 -24.08 12.99
N SER A 140 -3.52 -24.38 14.08
CA SER A 140 -4.87 -24.98 14.05
C SER A 140 -6.00 -23.96 14.05
N GLU A 141 -5.73 -22.72 14.49
CA GLU A 141 -6.53 -21.52 14.22
C GLU A 141 -5.90 -20.75 13.05
N ALA A 142 -5.16 -21.46 12.19
CA ALA A 142 -4.62 -20.89 10.97
C ALA A 142 -5.80 -20.38 10.17
N ASP A 143 -5.92 -19.05 10.20
CA ASP A 143 -6.62 -18.24 9.25
C ASP A 143 -6.73 -18.98 7.91
N SER A 144 -7.95 -19.38 7.57
CA SER A 144 -8.26 -20.19 6.39
C SER A 144 -7.78 -19.57 5.07
N GLU A 145 -7.22 -18.36 5.14
CA GLU A 145 -6.75 -17.51 4.06
C GLU A 145 -5.24 -17.54 3.81
N ASN A 146 -4.46 -18.40 4.50
CA ASN A 146 -3.01 -18.52 4.28
C ASN A 146 -2.26 -17.18 4.49
N ASN A 147 -2.71 -16.41 5.47
CA ASN A 147 -2.16 -15.11 5.80
C ASN A 147 -0.71 -15.22 6.29
N LYS A 148 0.14 -14.29 5.82
CA LYS A 148 1.58 -14.23 6.16
C LYS A 148 1.78 -13.50 7.48
N TYR A 149 2.79 -13.92 8.24
CA TYR A 149 3.15 -13.34 9.53
C TYR A 149 4.64 -13.04 9.62
N GLY A 150 5.03 -12.24 10.61
CA GLY A 150 6.43 -11.93 10.88
C GLY A 150 7.15 -11.27 9.70
N ILE A 151 8.36 -11.77 9.38
CA ILE A 151 9.19 -11.23 8.28
C ILE A 151 8.46 -11.31 6.93
N GLU A 152 7.70 -12.37 6.66
CA GLU A 152 6.99 -12.51 5.39
C GLU A 152 5.92 -11.44 5.20
N ARG A 153 5.27 -11.01 6.29
CA ARG A 153 4.32 -9.91 6.28
C ARG A 153 5.00 -8.56 6.01
N ILE A 154 6.18 -8.33 6.61
CA ILE A 154 7.00 -7.15 6.32
C ILE A 154 7.34 -7.09 4.82
N ILE A 155 7.82 -8.21 4.26
CA ILE A 155 8.16 -8.30 2.84
C ILE A 155 6.94 -8.00 1.96
N GLU A 156 5.77 -8.55 2.31
CA GLU A 156 4.54 -8.33 1.54
C GLU A 156 4.10 -6.86 1.54
N ALA A 157 4.10 -6.20 2.70
CA ALA A 157 3.78 -4.77 2.80
C ALA A 157 4.73 -3.94 1.93
N LEU A 158 6.03 -4.22 1.97
CA LEU A 158 7.05 -3.51 1.18
C LEU A 158 6.98 -3.85 -0.32
N HIS A 159 6.56 -5.08 -0.68
CA HIS A 159 6.33 -5.46 -2.07
C HIS A 159 5.08 -4.81 -2.67
N ALA A 160 4.06 -4.54 -1.87
CA ALA A 160 2.85 -3.85 -2.29
C ALA A 160 3.05 -2.34 -2.48
N HIS A 161 4.14 -1.79 -1.92
CA HIS A 161 4.47 -0.38 -2.05
C HIS A 161 4.83 0.01 -3.49
N MET A 162 4.38 1.19 -3.89
CA MET A 162 4.64 1.76 -5.21
C MET A 162 5.94 2.58 -5.21
N TRP A 163 7.07 1.90 -5.27
CA TRP A 163 8.39 2.55 -5.29
C TRP A 163 8.56 3.47 -6.50
N PRO A 164 9.09 4.70 -6.34
CA PRO A 164 9.18 5.71 -7.41
C PRO A 164 10.10 5.28 -8.55
N ASN A 165 11.04 4.38 -8.28
CA ASN A 165 12.00 3.86 -9.25
C ASN A 165 11.67 2.43 -9.74
N MET A 166 10.44 1.94 -9.52
CA MET A 166 10.07 0.60 -9.98
C MET A 166 9.89 0.52 -11.49
N ILE A 167 10.31 -0.61 -12.07
CA ILE A 167 10.17 -0.94 -13.48
C ILE A 167 9.19 -2.11 -13.61
N LEU A 168 8.02 -1.85 -14.18
CA LEU A 168 6.97 -2.86 -14.39
C LEU A 168 7.41 -3.92 -15.43
N LYS A 169 7.12 -5.18 -15.14
CA LYS A 169 7.33 -6.33 -16.03
C LYS A 169 6.11 -6.46 -16.96
N GLY A 170 6.36 -6.78 -18.22
CA GLY A 170 5.28 -7.08 -19.17
C GLY A 170 4.80 -5.90 -20.00
N LYS A 171 5.28 -4.66 -19.76
CA LYS A 171 5.12 -3.57 -20.73
C LYS A 171 6.00 -3.86 -21.96
N SER A 172 5.38 -4.08 -23.12
CA SER A 172 6.11 -4.03 -24.39
C SER A 172 6.64 -2.59 -24.58
N PRO A 173 7.89 -2.38 -25.04
CA PRO A 173 8.50 -1.05 -25.13
C PRO A 173 7.87 -0.12 -26.19
N ASN A 174 6.70 -0.48 -26.74
CA ASN A 174 6.11 0.16 -27.91
C ASN A 174 4.77 0.84 -27.66
N VAL A 175 4.34 0.94 -26.40
CA VAL A 175 3.25 1.85 -26.03
C VAL A 175 3.93 2.99 -25.27
N GLU A 176 4.32 4.03 -26.03
CA GLU A 176 4.44 5.37 -25.45
C GLU A 176 3.20 5.59 -24.59
N GLU A 177 3.36 6.14 -23.38
CA GLU A 177 2.24 6.62 -22.58
C GLU A 177 1.49 7.68 -23.40
N GLN A 178 0.59 7.21 -24.27
CA GLN A 178 -0.54 7.98 -24.70
C GLN A 178 -1.39 8.11 -23.44
N THR A 179 -1.17 9.19 -22.70
CA THR A 179 -2.28 9.80 -21.99
C THR A 179 -3.43 9.82 -22.99
N PRO A 180 -4.54 9.08 -22.77
CA PRO A 180 -5.64 9.10 -23.71
C PRO A 180 -6.01 10.56 -23.92
N ASP A 181 -6.01 11.02 -25.17
CA ASP A 181 -6.31 12.40 -25.50
C ASP A 181 -7.71 12.68 -24.95
N MET A 182 -7.79 13.52 -23.92
CA MET A 182 -9.06 13.84 -23.25
C MET A 182 -10.10 14.35 -24.25
N ASN A 183 -9.66 14.91 -25.38
CA ASN A 183 -10.53 15.35 -26.47
C ASN A 183 -11.18 14.17 -27.24
N GLU A 184 -10.46 13.06 -27.49
CA GLU A 184 -11.03 11.86 -28.13
C GLU A 184 -12.04 11.17 -27.22
N VAL A 185 -11.80 11.24 -25.91
CA VAL A 185 -12.72 10.74 -24.89
C VAL A 185 -13.95 11.64 -24.79
N GLU A 186 -13.80 12.97 -24.75
CA GLU A 186 -14.90 13.94 -24.77
C GLU A 186 -15.80 13.80 -26.03
N GLU A 187 -15.23 13.62 -27.22
CA GLU A 187 -16.02 13.42 -28.45
C GLU A 187 -16.85 12.11 -28.41
N GLN A 188 -16.37 11.07 -27.74
CA GLN A 188 -17.13 9.83 -27.53
C GLN A 188 -18.28 10.02 -26.53
N PHE A 189 -18.17 10.98 -25.61
CA PHE A 189 -19.19 11.33 -24.63
C PHE A 189 -20.19 12.40 -25.13
N GLU A 190 -19.81 13.28 -26.07
CA GLU A 190 -20.74 14.25 -26.68
C GLU A 190 -21.87 13.59 -27.49
N ASN A 191 -21.66 12.36 -27.96
CA ASN A 191 -22.68 11.58 -28.68
C ASN A 191 -23.70 10.90 -27.76
N ILE A 192 -23.60 11.07 -26.43
CA ILE A 192 -24.56 10.52 -25.47
C ILE A 192 -25.74 11.49 -25.32
N GLU A 193 -26.73 11.37 -26.21
CA GLU A 193 -28.05 11.94 -25.95
C GLU A 193 -28.72 11.18 -24.80
N LEU A 194 -28.79 11.81 -23.63
CA LEU A 194 -29.59 11.32 -22.49
C LEU A 194 -31.08 11.47 -22.81
N ASN A 195 -31.63 10.51 -23.57
CA ASN A 195 -33.08 10.44 -23.77
C ASN A 195 -33.76 9.99 -22.47
N GLN A 196 -34.76 10.78 -22.05
CA GLN A 196 -35.50 10.62 -20.80
C GLN A 196 -36.51 9.47 -20.78
N ASP A 197 -36.51 8.59 -21.79
CA ASP A 197 -37.46 7.47 -21.82
C ASP A 197 -36.79 6.18 -21.34
N SER A 198 -37.21 5.75 -20.17
CA SER A 198 -36.88 4.50 -19.52
C SER A 198 -37.18 3.32 -20.45
N THR A 199 -36.16 2.57 -20.87
CA THR A 199 -36.13 1.09 -21.11
C THR A 199 -34.95 0.61 -21.94
N GLU A 200 -34.07 1.47 -22.45
CA GLU A 200 -32.88 1.02 -23.19
C GLU A 200 -31.64 0.92 -22.29
N THR A 201 -30.94 -0.22 -22.35
CA THR A 201 -29.63 -0.43 -21.72
C THR A 201 -28.65 0.62 -22.26
N LEU A 202 -28.24 1.55 -21.38
CA LEU A 202 -27.44 2.70 -21.78
C LEU A 202 -26.01 2.27 -22.18
N PRO A 203 -25.35 3.02 -23.09
CA PRO A 203 -24.02 2.69 -23.63
C PRO A 203 -22.93 2.42 -22.58
N VAL A 204 -23.08 2.98 -21.37
CA VAL A 204 -22.16 2.83 -20.25
C VAL A 204 -22.11 1.39 -19.73
N GLU A 205 -23.23 0.67 -19.72
CA GLU A 205 -23.30 -0.74 -19.32
C GLU A 205 -22.57 -1.62 -20.35
N ASN A 206 -22.75 -1.35 -21.64
CA ASN A 206 -22.06 -2.06 -22.72
C ASN A 206 -20.55 -1.74 -22.78
N MET A 207 -20.13 -0.53 -22.39
CA MET A 207 -18.71 -0.15 -22.32
C MET A 207 -17.98 -0.87 -21.18
N LEU A 208 -18.60 -0.93 -19.99
CA LEU A 208 -18.02 -1.62 -18.84
C LEU A 208 -18.04 -3.15 -19.01
N ASP A 209 -19.10 -3.71 -19.61
CA ASP A 209 -19.19 -5.13 -19.95
C ASP A 209 -18.20 -5.53 -21.06
N GLY A 210 -17.96 -4.66 -22.04
CA GLY A 210 -16.95 -4.87 -23.07
C GLY A 210 -15.51 -4.88 -22.54
N ILE A 211 -15.22 -4.05 -21.53
CA ILE A 211 -13.89 -3.99 -20.90
C ILE A 211 -13.69 -5.15 -19.92
N MET A 212 -14.71 -5.48 -19.10
CA MET A 212 -14.61 -6.56 -18.12
C MET A 212 -14.84 -7.97 -18.68
N GLY A 213 -15.43 -8.08 -19.88
CA GLY A 213 -15.56 -9.33 -20.62
C GLY A 213 -14.26 -9.80 -21.27
N GLU A 214 -13.24 -8.95 -21.35
CA GLU A 214 -11.91 -9.37 -21.78
C GLU A 214 -11.09 -9.90 -20.60
N GLU A 215 -10.62 -11.15 -20.69
CA GLU A 215 -9.82 -11.84 -19.66
C GLU A 215 -8.50 -11.11 -19.27
N ASN A 216 -8.21 -9.94 -19.85
CA ASN A 216 -6.98 -9.16 -19.64
C ASN A 216 -7.24 -7.66 -19.34
N ALA A 217 -8.43 -7.27 -18.91
CA ALA A 217 -8.72 -5.87 -18.55
C ALA A 217 -7.73 -5.33 -17.49
N ASP A 218 -6.90 -4.35 -17.86
CA ASP A 218 -5.96 -3.72 -16.94
C ASP A 218 -6.72 -2.81 -15.98
N PHE A 219 -6.61 -3.08 -14.68
CA PHE A 219 -7.30 -2.33 -13.63
C PHE A 219 -6.96 -0.82 -13.65
N GLY A 220 -5.79 -0.46 -14.19
CA GLY A 220 -5.40 0.94 -14.42
C GLY A 220 -6.25 1.67 -15.46
N GLU A 221 -6.75 0.95 -16.47
CA GLU A 221 -7.61 1.50 -17.52
C GLU A 221 -9.00 1.81 -16.97
N LEU A 222 -9.58 0.87 -16.20
CA LEU A 222 -10.84 1.05 -15.48
C LEU A 222 -10.78 2.24 -14.50
N PHE A 223 -9.69 2.39 -13.76
CA PHE A 223 -9.53 3.50 -12.81
C PHE A 223 -9.42 4.87 -13.50
N SER A 224 -8.70 4.91 -14.63
CA SER A 224 -8.56 6.13 -15.43
C SER A 224 -9.91 6.57 -16.02
N GLN A 225 -10.69 5.62 -16.50
CA GLN A 225 -12.03 5.87 -17.04
C GLN A 225 -13.04 6.27 -15.94
N LEU A 226 -12.91 5.71 -14.73
CA LEU A 226 -13.71 6.10 -13.57
C LEU A 226 -13.37 7.52 -13.08
N ARG A 227 -12.11 7.93 -13.17
CA ARG A 227 -11.69 9.31 -12.91
C ARG A 227 -12.31 10.28 -13.92
N ALA A 228 -12.31 9.93 -15.21
CA ALA A 228 -12.93 10.74 -16.27
C ALA A 228 -14.46 10.89 -16.06
N MET A 229 -15.16 9.79 -15.75
CA MET A 229 -16.60 9.83 -15.42
C MET A 229 -16.89 10.71 -14.19
N LYS A 230 -16.03 10.67 -13.17
CA LYS A 230 -16.17 11.50 -11.96
C LYS A 230 -16.01 12.99 -12.28
N GLU A 231 -15.06 13.35 -13.14
CA GLU A 231 -14.85 14.74 -13.58
C GLU A 231 -16.03 15.25 -14.43
N HIS A 232 -16.52 14.44 -15.36
CA HIS A 232 -17.71 14.77 -16.15
C HIS A 232 -18.97 14.92 -15.27
N ALA A 233 -19.18 14.01 -14.32
CA ALA A 233 -20.26 14.13 -13.35
C ALA A 233 -20.15 15.42 -12.53
N ALA A 234 -18.94 15.86 -12.15
CA ALA A 234 -18.76 17.10 -11.40
C ALA A 234 -19.20 18.36 -12.17
N MET A 235 -19.24 18.30 -13.51
CA MET A 235 -19.69 19.40 -14.38
C MET A 235 -21.21 19.47 -14.54
N LEU A 236 -21.96 18.46 -14.10
CA LEU A 236 -23.42 18.41 -14.25
C LEU A 236 -24.19 19.16 -13.12
N PRO A 237 -25.39 19.69 -13.40
CA PRO A 237 -26.31 20.21 -12.39
C PRO A 237 -26.66 19.18 -11.31
N THR A 238 -26.95 19.64 -10.08
CA THR A 238 -27.12 18.79 -8.89
C THR A 238 -28.13 17.65 -9.05
N ASN A 239 -29.20 17.83 -9.81
CA ASN A 239 -30.19 16.77 -10.05
C ASN A 239 -29.66 15.66 -10.98
N GLN A 240 -28.85 16.02 -11.99
CA GLN A 240 -28.24 15.08 -12.93
C GLN A 240 -27.02 14.37 -12.32
N ARG A 241 -26.31 15.03 -11.40
CA ARG A 241 -25.21 14.42 -10.61
C ARG A 241 -25.65 13.19 -9.81
N ARG A 242 -26.84 13.26 -9.21
CA ARG A 242 -27.39 12.14 -8.45
C ARG A 242 -27.62 10.92 -9.33
N ILE A 243 -28.15 11.14 -10.54
CA ILE A 243 -28.45 10.07 -11.51
C ILE A 243 -27.16 9.47 -12.07
N ALA A 244 -26.17 10.30 -12.43
CA ALA A 244 -24.88 9.83 -12.91
C ALA A 244 -24.11 9.04 -11.82
N ALA A 245 -24.18 9.47 -10.56
CA ALA A 245 -23.58 8.74 -9.45
C ALA A 245 -24.26 7.39 -9.19
N GLU A 246 -25.59 7.34 -9.24
CA GLU A 246 -26.39 6.11 -9.10
C GLU A 246 -26.02 5.11 -10.21
N GLN A 247 -25.95 5.56 -11.46
CA GLN A 247 -25.56 4.74 -12.61
C GLN A 247 -24.12 4.21 -12.51
N LEU A 248 -23.16 5.05 -12.12
CA LEU A 248 -21.76 4.66 -11.96
C LEU A 248 -21.61 3.58 -10.88
N VAL A 249 -22.26 3.78 -9.73
CA VAL A 249 -22.22 2.82 -8.62
C VAL A 249 -22.88 1.49 -9.03
N THR A 250 -24.03 1.54 -9.70
CA THR A 250 -24.71 0.34 -10.18
C THR A 250 -23.86 -0.44 -11.18
N ALA A 251 -23.27 0.26 -12.15
CA ALA A 251 -22.44 -0.39 -13.16
C ALA A 251 -21.18 -1.00 -12.55
N PHE A 252 -20.51 -0.29 -11.63
CA PHE A 252 -19.32 -0.80 -10.94
C PHE A 252 -19.62 -2.02 -10.06
N TRP A 253 -20.74 -1.99 -9.33
CA TRP A 253 -21.15 -3.11 -8.48
C TRP A 253 -21.51 -4.36 -9.30
N LYS A 254 -22.21 -4.20 -10.44
CA LYS A 254 -22.47 -5.31 -11.37
C LYS A 254 -21.18 -5.89 -11.94
N ALA A 255 -20.24 -5.03 -12.33
CA ALA A 255 -18.91 -5.39 -12.82
C ALA A 255 -18.12 -6.23 -11.80
N MET A 256 -18.25 -5.93 -10.51
CA MET A 256 -17.64 -6.68 -9.41
C MET A 256 -18.35 -8.02 -9.10
N GLY A 257 -19.38 -8.39 -9.87
CA GLY A 257 -20.14 -9.63 -9.70
C GLY A 257 -21.26 -9.55 -8.66
N GLY A 258 -21.76 -8.35 -8.36
CA GLY A 258 -22.89 -8.16 -7.45
C GLY A 258 -24.17 -8.85 -7.93
N ASP A 259 -24.90 -9.49 -7.01
CA ASP A 259 -26.15 -10.20 -7.31
C ASP A 259 -27.30 -9.18 -7.45
N PRO A 260 -27.93 -9.04 -8.63
CA PRO A 260 -28.96 -8.02 -8.91
C PRO A 260 -30.15 -8.02 -7.93
N SER A 261 -30.36 -9.09 -7.16
CA SER A 261 -31.34 -9.14 -6.09
C SER A 261 -31.02 -8.27 -4.86
N GLU A 262 -29.79 -7.80 -4.67
CA GLU A 262 -29.40 -6.91 -3.56
C GLU A 262 -29.65 -5.42 -3.86
N MET A 263 -30.05 -5.07 -5.09
CA MET A 263 -30.40 -3.70 -5.48
C MET A 263 -31.90 -3.41 -5.48
N GLU A 264 -32.74 -4.43 -5.27
CA GLU A 264 -34.18 -4.28 -5.08
C GLU A 264 -34.52 -4.21 -3.59
N ASP A 265 -34.19 -3.08 -2.95
CA ASP A 265 -34.82 -2.59 -1.70
C ASP A 265 -34.75 -1.05 -1.62
#